data_AF-A0A9Q0IT84-F1
#
_entry.id   AF-A0A9Q0IT84-F1
#
_cell.length_a   1.000
_cell.length_b   1.000
_cell.length_c   1.000
_cell.angle_alpha   90.00
_cell.angle_beta   90.00
_cell.angle_gamma   90.00
#
_symmetry.space_group_name_H-M   'P 1'
#
loop_
_entity.id
_entity.type
_entity.pdbx_description
1 polymer ?
#
loop_
_entity_poly.entity_id
_entity_poly.type
_entity_poly.pdbx_seq_one_letter_code
_entity_poly.pdbx_strand_id
1 'polypeptide(L)'
;MSGRRGGVQRLLQDELGREIPYVHRFNHQLHLVVVHAMSGERAIEDLFNICNVLYTFTRKPIVAAHYQGNTLKRLLEQRWTGHLATVHIILKSFQDIVELLRHVENSASFPADLRMEAAGLLSRILKPSFKFHTQIICKILSLLEPANRMMQSEEMDLQTAVQLVNTAKECVEALRTGKVFTEMWSECAQEREDDIHPGGGGTSCGMSHDNDTGPNGM
;
A
#
# COMPACT_ATOMS: atom_id res chain seq x y z
N MET A 1 -2.55 -24.91 22.99
CA MET A 1 -1.80 -26.05 22.42
C MET A 1 -2.60 -27.31 22.67
N SER A 2 -3.29 -27.82 21.65
CA SER A 2 -3.89 -29.15 21.68
C SER A 2 -2.78 -30.17 21.47
N GLY A 3 -2.83 -31.29 22.18
CA GLY A 3 -1.79 -32.30 22.10
C GLY A 3 -2.24 -33.59 22.77
N ARG A 4 -2.20 -34.69 22.02
CA ARG A 4 -2.64 -36.02 22.48
C ARG A 4 -1.79 -36.56 23.62
N ARG A 5 -0.53 -36.12 23.72
CA ARG A 5 0.41 -36.43 24.80
C ARG A 5 1.10 -35.13 25.22
N GLY A 6 0.95 -34.73 26.48
CA GLY A 6 1.62 -33.54 27.05
C GLY A 6 1.09 -32.18 26.61
N GLY A 7 -0.03 -32.11 25.87
CA GLY A 7 -0.68 -30.82 25.58
C GLY A 7 -1.38 -30.26 26.81
N VAL A 8 -1.43 -28.93 26.94
CA VAL A 8 -2.09 -28.24 28.08
C VAL A 8 -3.52 -28.73 28.29
N GLN A 9 -4.28 -28.91 27.20
CA GLN A 9 -5.63 -29.48 27.25
C GLN A 9 -5.63 -30.88 27.88
N ARG A 10 -4.71 -31.76 27.47
CA ARG A 10 -4.64 -33.13 27.98
C ARG A 10 -4.26 -33.16 29.46
N LEU A 11 -3.28 -32.35 29.86
CA LEU A 11 -2.88 -32.23 31.25
C LEU A 11 -4.04 -31.75 32.14
N LEU A 12 -4.82 -30.76 31.69
CA LEU A 12 -6.00 -30.29 32.42
C LEU A 12 -7.11 -31.36 32.49
N GLN A 13 -7.31 -32.14 31.42
CA GLN A 13 -8.29 -33.23 31.42
C GLN A 13 -7.90 -34.34 32.39
N ASP A 14 -6.62 -34.70 32.45
CA ASP A 14 -6.11 -35.72 33.37
C ASP A 14 -6.26 -35.27 34.83
N GLU A 15 -6.00 -34.00 35.12
CA GLU A 15 -6.17 -33.41 36.46
C GLU A 15 -7.65 -33.30 36.89
N LEU A 16 -8.52 -32.85 35.98
CA LEU A 16 -9.93 -32.58 36.30
C LEU A 16 -10.85 -33.80 36.15
N GLY A 17 -10.33 -34.93 35.65
CA GLY A 17 -11.10 -36.16 35.45
C GLY A 17 -12.28 -36.02 34.47
N ARG A 18 -12.26 -35.02 33.59
CA ARG A 18 -13.34 -34.73 32.63
C ARG A 18 -12.81 -34.31 31.28
N GLU A 19 -13.61 -34.49 30.24
CA GLU A 19 -13.30 -33.97 28.91
C GLU A 19 -13.35 -32.44 28.91
N ILE A 20 -12.36 -31.81 28.28
CA ILE A 20 -12.27 -30.36 28.13
C ILE A 20 -12.24 -30.11 26.63
N PRO A 21 -13.32 -29.57 26.04
CA PRO A 21 -13.35 -29.34 24.60
C PRO A 21 -12.30 -28.29 24.21
N TYR A 22 -11.63 -28.56 23.10
CA TYR A 22 -10.76 -27.56 22.47
C TYR A 22 -11.60 -26.64 21.60
N VAL A 23 -11.52 -25.33 21.86
CA VAL A 23 -12.19 -24.31 21.04
C VAL A 23 -11.13 -23.52 20.30
N HIS A 24 -11.24 -23.48 18.97
CA HIS A 24 -10.37 -22.64 18.14
C HIS A 24 -10.62 -21.16 18.43
N ARG A 25 -9.55 -20.35 18.42
CA ARG A 25 -9.64 -18.91 18.65
C ARG A 25 -10.21 -18.23 17.40
N PHE A 26 -11.34 -17.54 17.51
CA PHE A 26 -11.96 -16.80 16.41
C PHE A 26 -11.02 -15.79 15.76
N ASN A 27 -10.21 -15.10 16.57
CA ASN A 27 -9.19 -14.19 16.06
C ASN A 27 -8.19 -14.88 15.11
N HIS A 28 -7.78 -16.11 15.42
CA HIS A 28 -6.88 -16.89 14.57
C HIS A 28 -7.58 -17.31 13.26
N GLN A 29 -8.86 -17.68 13.33
CA GLN A 29 -9.64 -17.99 12.12
C GLN A 29 -9.80 -16.75 11.22
N LEU A 30 -10.15 -15.59 11.79
CA LEU A 30 -10.20 -14.33 11.03
C LEU A 30 -8.84 -14.05 10.38
N HIS A 31 -7.76 -14.20 11.14
CA HIS A 31 -6.41 -13.98 10.63
C HIS A 31 -6.10 -14.87 9.41
N LEU A 32 -6.39 -16.18 9.50
CA LEU A 32 -6.18 -17.11 8.39
C LEU A 32 -7.02 -16.75 7.17
N VAL A 33 -8.30 -16.43 7.35
CA VAL A 33 -9.20 -16.06 6.24
C VAL A 33 -8.66 -14.82 5.51
N VAL A 34 -8.25 -13.79 6.24
CA VAL A 34 -7.76 -12.54 5.64
C VAL A 34 -6.44 -12.78 4.90
N VAL A 35 -5.48 -13.48 5.51
CA VAL A 35 -4.19 -13.76 4.85
C VAL A 35 -4.40 -14.61 3.60
N HIS A 36 -5.18 -15.69 3.68
CA HIS A 36 -5.45 -16.53 2.51
C HIS A 36 -6.19 -15.78 1.39
N ALA A 37 -7.14 -14.91 1.74
CA ALA A 37 -7.85 -14.11 0.74
C ALA A 37 -6.90 -13.13 0.01
N MET A 38 -6.01 -12.45 0.75
CA MET A 38 -5.03 -11.55 0.14
C MET A 38 -4.02 -12.30 -0.71
N SER A 39 -3.50 -13.44 -0.24
CA SER A 39 -2.54 -14.27 -0.99
C SER A 39 -3.16 -14.96 -2.21
N GLY A 40 -4.50 -15.02 -2.29
CA GLY A 40 -5.21 -15.57 -3.44
C GLY A 40 -5.38 -14.58 -4.60
N GLU A 41 -5.13 -13.29 -4.39
CA GLU A 41 -5.34 -12.24 -5.41
C GLU A 41 -4.00 -11.62 -5.83
N ARG A 42 -3.61 -11.88 -7.08
CA ARG A 42 -2.33 -11.42 -7.64
C ARG A 42 -2.16 -9.90 -7.58
N ALA A 43 -3.24 -9.16 -7.82
CA ALA A 43 -3.20 -7.70 -7.75
C ALA A 43 -2.81 -7.18 -6.35
N ILE A 44 -3.18 -7.92 -5.30
CA ILE A 44 -2.86 -7.58 -3.91
C ILE A 44 -1.43 -8.02 -3.56
N GLU A 45 -1.00 -9.17 -4.06
CA GLU A 45 0.40 -9.60 -3.95
C GLU A 45 1.35 -8.58 -4.61
N ASP A 46 1.05 -8.16 -5.83
CA ASP A 46 1.82 -7.14 -6.57
C ASP A 46 1.87 -5.79 -5.82
N LEU A 47 0.73 -5.37 -5.25
CA LEU A 47 0.66 -4.19 -4.39
C LEU A 47 1.67 -4.28 -3.23
N PHE A 48 1.66 -5.38 -2.47
CA PHE A 48 2.54 -5.52 -1.31
C PHE A 48 4.00 -5.72 -1.69
N ASN A 49 4.28 -6.34 -2.84
CA ASN A 49 5.62 -6.38 -3.42
C ASN A 49 6.15 -4.98 -3.72
N ILE A 50 5.34 -4.11 -4.35
CA ILE A 50 5.73 -2.71 -4.58
C ILE A 50 5.95 -1.98 -3.25
N CYS A 51 5.08 -2.15 -2.25
CA CYS A 51 5.27 -1.57 -0.92
C CYS A 51 6.61 -1.98 -0.27
N ASN A 52 7.01 -3.25 -0.42
CA ASN A 52 8.30 -3.74 0.07
C ASN A 52 9.50 -3.15 -0.67
N VAL A 53 9.39 -2.96 -2.00
CA VAL A 53 10.44 -2.29 -2.77
C VAL A 53 10.53 -0.81 -2.38
N LEU A 54 9.42 -0.11 -2.18
CA LEU A 54 9.40 1.27 -1.66
C LEU A 54 10.06 1.37 -0.28
N TYR A 55 9.74 0.44 0.63
CA TYR A 55 10.40 0.36 1.93
C TYR A 55 11.92 0.21 1.76
N THR A 56 12.37 -0.69 0.90
CA THR A 56 13.80 -0.94 0.68
C THR A 56 14.48 0.29 0.05
N PHE A 57 13.85 0.91 -0.94
CA PHE A 57 14.33 2.10 -1.63
C PHE A 57 14.51 3.29 -0.68
N THR A 58 13.49 3.59 0.13
CA THR A 58 13.52 4.69 1.12
C THR A 58 14.53 4.47 2.25
N ARG A 59 15.03 3.24 2.43
CA ARG A 59 16.06 2.91 3.43
C ARG A 59 17.49 3.00 2.91
N LYS A 60 17.69 3.16 1.59
CA LYS A 60 19.04 3.36 1.04
C LYS A 60 19.64 4.65 1.62
N PRO A 61 20.88 4.67 2.16
CA PRO A 61 21.39 5.83 2.91
C PRO A 61 21.31 7.16 2.16
N ILE A 62 21.66 7.15 0.87
CA ILE A 62 21.60 8.35 0.01
C ILE A 62 20.18 8.82 -0.30
N VAL A 63 19.18 7.94 -0.22
CA VAL A 63 17.76 8.28 -0.42
C VAL A 63 17.11 8.71 0.90
N ALA A 64 17.43 8.00 1.99
CA ALA A 64 16.84 8.22 3.31
C ALA A 64 17.08 9.63 3.83
N ALA A 65 18.21 10.25 3.48
CA ALA A 65 18.51 11.64 3.82
C ALA A 65 17.53 12.66 3.22
N HIS A 66 16.80 12.29 2.17
CA HIS A 66 15.87 13.17 1.45
C HIS A 66 14.39 12.85 1.76
N TYR A 67 14.09 11.73 2.40
CA TYR A 67 12.71 11.32 2.67
C TYR A 67 12.14 12.04 3.89
N GLN A 68 11.08 12.82 3.69
CA GLN A 68 10.40 13.60 4.74
C GLN A 68 9.08 12.96 5.23
N GLY A 69 8.64 11.88 4.58
CA GLY A 69 7.39 11.21 4.93
C GLY A 69 7.49 10.30 6.17
N ASN A 70 6.38 9.66 6.51
CA ASN A 70 6.37 8.71 7.64
C ASN A 70 7.22 7.49 7.31
N THR A 71 7.96 6.97 8.30
CA THR A 71 8.79 5.77 8.11
C THR A 71 7.94 4.61 7.60
N LEU A 72 8.24 4.16 6.38
CA LEU A 72 7.63 2.98 5.79
C LEU A 72 7.96 1.75 6.64
N LYS A 73 7.00 0.85 6.78
CA LYS A 73 7.17 -0.38 7.55
C LYS A 73 7.60 -1.50 6.63
N ARG A 74 8.53 -2.32 7.10
CA ARG A 74 8.79 -3.62 6.50
C ARG A 74 7.54 -4.48 6.67
N LEU A 75 7.01 -5.02 5.58
CA LEU A 75 5.89 -5.94 5.68
C LEU A 75 6.36 -7.25 6.32
N LEU A 76 5.63 -7.68 7.35
CA LEU A 76 5.75 -9.03 7.91
C LEU A 76 4.48 -9.79 7.50
N GLU A 77 4.61 -10.66 6.50
CA GLU A 77 3.49 -11.37 5.84
C GLU A 77 2.63 -12.20 6.81
N GLN A 78 3.22 -12.62 7.93
CA GLN A 78 2.59 -13.49 8.91
C GLN A 78 1.43 -12.87 9.67
N ARG A 79 1.21 -11.54 9.61
CA ARG A 79 0.08 -10.88 10.29
C ARG A 79 -0.59 -9.87 9.36
N TRP A 80 -1.88 -10.07 9.10
CA TRP A 80 -2.66 -9.15 8.27
C TRP A 80 -2.70 -7.73 8.85
N THR A 81 -2.60 -7.54 10.18
CA THR A 81 -2.50 -6.21 10.80
C THR A 81 -1.24 -5.45 10.36
N GLY A 82 -0.15 -6.16 10.00
CA GLY A 82 1.02 -5.58 9.35
C GLY A 82 0.73 -5.06 7.94
N HIS A 83 -0.16 -5.74 7.22
CA HIS A 83 -0.63 -5.30 5.89
C HIS A 83 -1.45 -4.03 6.00
N LEU A 84 -2.39 -3.96 6.96
CA LEU A 84 -3.15 -2.74 7.27
C LEU A 84 -2.21 -1.58 7.62
N ALA A 85 -1.25 -1.81 8.52
CA ALA A 85 -0.29 -0.78 8.91
C ALA A 85 0.56 -0.31 7.71
N THR A 86 0.87 -1.19 6.77
CA THR A 86 1.65 -0.85 5.57
C THR A 86 0.84 0.03 4.63
N VAL A 87 -0.36 -0.39 4.20
CA VAL A 87 -1.19 0.41 3.29
C VAL A 87 -1.59 1.74 3.91
N HIS A 88 -1.83 1.78 5.22
CA HIS A 88 -2.15 3.03 5.92
C HIS A 88 -0.99 4.03 5.87
N ILE A 89 0.25 3.58 6.10
CA ILE A 89 1.43 4.43 6.02
C ILE A 89 1.75 4.87 4.58
N ILE A 90 1.54 3.99 3.60
CA ILE A 90 1.66 4.31 2.18
C ILE A 90 0.69 5.42 1.79
N LEU A 91 -0.60 5.29 2.14
CA LEU A 91 -1.60 6.33 1.87
C LEU A 91 -1.24 7.65 2.56
N LYS A 92 -0.84 7.58 3.84
CA LYS A 92 -0.48 8.76 4.63
C LYS A 92 0.73 9.52 4.06
N SER A 93 1.68 8.82 3.44
CA SER A 93 2.93 9.39 2.94
C SER A 93 3.00 9.41 1.42
N PHE A 94 1.86 9.29 0.73
CA PHE A 94 1.81 9.05 -0.71
C PHE A 94 2.50 10.18 -1.49
N GLN A 95 2.19 11.44 -1.14
CA GLN A 95 2.81 12.60 -1.79
C GLN A 95 4.30 12.69 -1.48
N ASP A 96 4.72 12.48 -0.23
CA ASP A 96 6.14 12.47 0.15
C ASP A 96 6.95 11.41 -0.64
N ILE A 97 6.33 10.24 -0.89
CA ILE A 97 6.94 9.17 -1.69
C ILE A 97 7.06 9.61 -3.16
N VAL A 98 6.01 10.20 -3.73
CA VAL A 98 6.01 10.70 -5.11
C VAL A 98 7.08 11.78 -5.29
N GLU A 99 7.15 12.75 -4.39
CA GLU A 99 8.13 13.83 -4.41
C GLU A 99 9.56 13.29 -4.28
N LEU A 100 9.79 12.35 -3.35
CA LEU A 100 11.09 11.70 -3.21
C LEU A 100 11.52 10.99 -4.51
N LEU A 101 10.63 10.20 -5.10
CA LEU A 101 10.94 9.45 -6.32
C LEU A 101 11.22 10.40 -7.50
N ARG A 102 10.43 11.47 -7.66
CA ARG A 102 10.67 12.52 -8.66
C ARG A 102 12.00 13.24 -8.41
N HIS A 103 12.34 13.54 -7.16
CA HIS A 103 13.61 14.18 -6.82
C HIS A 103 14.80 13.30 -7.18
N VAL A 104 14.75 12.01 -6.81
CA VAL A 104 15.83 11.06 -7.13
C VAL A 104 15.95 10.88 -8.64
N GLU A 105 14.84 10.66 -9.36
CA GLU A 105 14.81 10.49 -10.81
C GLU A 105 15.47 11.65 -11.57
N ASN A 106 15.14 12.89 -11.18
CA ASN A 106 15.53 14.10 -11.92
C ASN A 106 16.87 14.71 -11.49
N SER A 107 17.45 14.29 -10.35
CA SER A 107 18.69 14.88 -9.87
C SER A 107 19.93 14.10 -10.33
N ALA A 108 20.80 14.75 -11.10
CA ALA A 108 22.06 14.18 -11.58
C ALA A 108 23.06 13.82 -10.47
N SER A 109 22.82 14.26 -9.22
CA SER A 109 23.62 13.86 -8.05
C SER A 109 23.46 12.39 -7.68
N PHE A 110 22.39 11.71 -8.14
CA PHE A 110 22.14 10.31 -7.85
C PHE A 110 22.72 9.36 -8.93
N PRO A 111 23.21 8.17 -8.53
CA PRO A 111 23.64 7.12 -9.45
C PRO A 111 22.57 6.76 -10.48
N ALA A 112 23.00 6.44 -11.72
CA ALA A 112 22.09 6.21 -12.84
C ALA A 112 21.13 5.02 -12.61
N ASP A 113 21.61 3.95 -12.00
CA ASP A 113 20.81 2.79 -11.58
C ASP A 113 19.73 3.18 -10.57
N LEU A 114 20.06 4.02 -9.59
CA LEU A 114 19.09 4.49 -8.60
C LEU A 114 18.02 5.40 -9.24
N ARG A 115 18.42 6.25 -10.20
CA ARG A 115 17.46 7.08 -10.96
C ARG A 115 16.50 6.23 -11.78
N MET A 116 16.99 5.17 -12.42
CA MET A 116 16.14 4.22 -13.15
C MET A 116 15.19 3.46 -12.23
N GLU A 117 15.66 3.04 -11.06
CA GLU A 117 14.82 2.39 -10.05
C GLU A 117 13.71 3.34 -9.55
N ALA A 118 14.04 4.61 -9.31
CA ALA A 118 13.08 5.64 -8.91
C ALA A 118 12.01 5.86 -9.98
N ALA A 119 12.40 6.03 -11.25
CA ALA A 119 11.49 6.16 -12.38
C ALA A 119 10.57 4.92 -12.51
N GLY A 120 11.14 3.72 -12.36
CA GLY A 120 10.40 2.47 -12.37
C GLY A 120 9.36 2.36 -11.25
N LEU A 121 9.70 2.81 -10.03
CA LEU A 121 8.77 2.86 -8.91
C LEU A 121 7.69 3.92 -9.10
N LEU A 122 8.07 5.12 -9.53
CA LEU A 122 7.15 6.24 -9.77
C LEU A 122 6.08 5.83 -10.79
N SER A 123 6.49 5.25 -11.92
CA SER A 123 5.57 4.77 -12.95
C SER A 123 4.62 3.65 -12.48
N ARG A 124 4.97 2.90 -11.44
CA ARG A 124 4.10 1.86 -10.86
C ARG A 124 3.10 2.45 -9.87
N ILE A 125 3.54 3.33 -8.97
CA ILE A 125 2.68 3.87 -7.90
C ILE A 125 1.67 4.89 -8.41
N LEU A 126 1.98 5.59 -9.52
CA LEU A 126 1.07 6.55 -10.14
C LEU A 126 -0.04 5.87 -10.97
N LYS A 127 0.03 4.55 -11.20
CA LYS A 127 -1.05 3.85 -11.90
C LYS A 127 -2.34 3.92 -11.08
N PRO A 128 -3.49 4.25 -11.69
CA PRO A 128 -4.78 4.23 -11.00
C PRO A 128 -5.07 2.89 -10.32
N SER A 129 -4.64 1.78 -10.92
CA SER A 129 -4.77 0.44 -10.33
C SER A 129 -4.03 0.32 -8.99
N PHE A 130 -2.81 0.83 -8.87
CA PHE A 130 -2.05 0.77 -7.61
C PHE A 130 -2.76 1.58 -6.51
N LYS A 131 -3.18 2.81 -6.84
CA LYS A 131 -3.91 3.68 -5.91
C LYS A 131 -5.21 3.02 -5.44
N PHE A 132 -5.98 2.49 -6.39
CA PHE A 132 -7.24 1.81 -6.10
C PHE A 132 -7.04 0.59 -5.21
N HIS A 133 -6.09 -0.31 -5.55
CA HIS A 133 -5.80 -1.49 -4.73
C HIS A 133 -5.36 -1.09 -3.31
N THR A 134 -4.54 -0.05 -3.18
CA THR A 134 -4.10 0.47 -1.86
C THR A 134 -5.29 0.95 -1.04
N GLN A 135 -6.18 1.75 -1.62
CA GLN A 135 -7.36 2.28 -0.94
C GLN A 135 -8.35 1.18 -0.54
N ILE A 136 -8.69 0.26 -1.46
CA ILE A 136 -9.68 -0.79 -1.18
C ILE A 136 -9.18 -1.77 -0.11
N ILE A 137 -7.91 -2.15 -0.14
CA ILE A 137 -7.32 -3.01 0.89
C ILE A 137 -7.28 -2.28 2.23
N CYS A 138 -6.87 -1.00 2.26
CA CYS A 138 -6.92 -0.22 3.49
C CYS A 138 -8.34 -0.19 4.08
N LYS A 139 -9.36 0.04 3.23
CA LYS A 139 -10.76 0.11 3.65
C LYS A 139 -11.28 -1.23 4.18
N ILE A 140 -11.06 -2.32 3.45
CA ILE A 140 -11.45 -3.67 3.88
C ILE A 140 -10.79 -4.02 5.21
N LEU A 141 -9.46 -3.90 5.30
CA LEU A 141 -8.72 -4.26 6.51
C LEU A 141 -9.10 -3.38 7.71
N SER A 142 -9.43 -2.10 7.49
CA SER A 142 -9.91 -1.20 8.54
C SER A 142 -11.28 -1.61 9.09
N LEU A 143 -12.17 -2.17 8.26
CA LEU A 143 -13.46 -2.70 8.71
C LEU A 143 -13.31 -3.95 9.59
N LEU A 144 -12.25 -4.73 9.37
CA LEU A 144 -11.98 -5.96 10.12
C LEU A 144 -11.25 -5.71 11.45
N GLU A 145 -10.56 -4.57 11.60
CA GLU A 145 -9.75 -4.27 12.78
C GLU A 145 -10.54 -4.16 14.09
N PRO A 146 -11.73 -3.53 14.15
CA PRO A 146 -12.55 -3.54 15.36
C PRO A 146 -12.92 -4.96 15.81
N ALA A 147 -13.35 -5.81 14.88
CA ALA A 147 -13.69 -7.21 15.17
C ALA A 147 -12.45 -7.98 15.68
N ASN A 148 -11.30 -7.78 15.05
CA ASN A 148 -10.03 -8.37 15.47
C ASN A 148 -9.63 -7.97 16.89
N ARG A 149 -9.80 -6.69 17.27
CA ARG A 149 -9.53 -6.20 18.62
C ARG A 149 -10.52 -6.76 19.63
N MET A 150 -11.82 -6.70 19.32
CA MET A 150 -12.85 -7.19 20.23
C MET A 150 -12.72 -8.69 20.50
N MET A 151 -12.45 -9.50 19.47
CA MET A 151 -12.26 -10.95 19.64
C MET A 151 -11.04 -11.35 20.49
N GLN A 152 -10.16 -10.41 20.82
CA GLN A 152 -9.03 -10.64 21.71
C GLN A 152 -9.32 -10.22 23.17
N SER A 153 -10.48 -9.59 23.43
CA SER A 153 -10.89 -9.20 24.78
C SER A 153 -11.11 -10.41 25.67
N GLU A 154 -10.78 -10.28 26.97
CA GLU A 154 -11.05 -11.30 27.98
C GLU A 154 -12.54 -11.52 28.22
N GLU A 155 -13.35 -10.48 27.98
CA GLU A 155 -14.81 -10.51 28.15
C GLU A 155 -15.55 -11.10 26.93
N MET A 156 -14.81 -11.60 25.92
CA MET A 156 -15.41 -12.12 24.69
C MET A 156 -16.11 -13.46 24.91
N ASP A 157 -17.42 -13.51 24.65
CA ASP A 157 -18.21 -14.74 24.59
C ASP A 157 -18.46 -15.21 23.14
N LEU A 158 -18.91 -16.47 23.00
CA LEU A 158 -19.13 -17.11 21.70
C LEU A 158 -20.25 -16.45 20.88
N GLN A 159 -21.32 -16.00 21.53
CA GLN A 159 -22.47 -15.39 20.85
C GLN A 159 -22.07 -14.02 20.28
N THR A 160 -21.38 -13.20 21.08
CA THR A 160 -20.83 -11.91 20.65
C THR A 160 -19.81 -12.09 19.52
N ALA A 161 -18.94 -13.11 19.60
CA ALA A 161 -17.98 -13.42 18.53
C ALA A 161 -18.67 -13.72 17.18
N VAL A 162 -19.74 -14.52 17.19
CA VAL A 162 -20.52 -14.83 15.97
C VAL A 162 -21.18 -13.58 15.40
N GLN A 163 -21.75 -12.72 16.26
CA GLN A 163 -22.33 -11.45 15.84
C GLN A 163 -21.29 -10.55 15.18
N LEU A 164 -20.10 -10.41 15.79
CA LEU A 164 -19.01 -9.62 15.22
C LEU A 164 -18.55 -10.11 13.85
N VAL A 165 -18.47 -11.42 13.64
CA VAL A 165 -18.11 -12.00 12.34
C VAL A 165 -19.17 -11.67 11.29
N ASN A 166 -20.47 -11.78 11.64
CA ASN A 166 -21.56 -11.45 10.73
C ASN A 166 -21.59 -9.95 10.40
N THR A 167 -21.45 -9.07 11.40
CA THR A 167 -21.35 -7.62 11.16
C THR A 167 -20.16 -7.27 10.27
N ALA A 168 -18.98 -7.84 10.55
CA ALA A 168 -17.79 -7.60 9.72
C ALA A 168 -17.99 -8.06 8.27
N LYS A 169 -18.65 -9.21 8.06
CA LYS A 169 -19.02 -9.71 6.74
C LYS A 169 -19.96 -8.73 6.03
N GLU A 170 -21.03 -8.29 6.68
CA GLU A 170 -22.00 -7.33 6.11
C GLU A 170 -21.30 -6.02 5.72
N CYS A 171 -20.39 -5.50 6.55
CA CYS A 171 -19.62 -4.31 6.23
C CYS A 171 -18.75 -4.49 4.97
N VAL A 172 -18.11 -5.65 4.81
CA VAL A 172 -17.32 -5.96 3.59
C VAL A 172 -18.23 -6.14 2.37
N GLU A 173 -19.39 -6.77 2.53
CA GLU A 173 -20.37 -6.94 1.46
C GLU A 173 -20.95 -5.61 0.99
N ALA A 174 -21.15 -4.64 1.89
CA ALA A 174 -21.60 -3.30 1.55
C ALA A 174 -20.62 -2.54 0.62
N LEU A 175 -19.34 -2.92 0.60
CA LEU A 175 -18.37 -2.36 -0.34
C LEU A 175 -18.57 -2.87 -1.79
N ARG A 176 -19.30 -3.98 -1.98
CA ARG A 176 -19.45 -4.67 -3.27
C ARG A 176 -20.55 -4.07 -4.14
N THR A 177 -20.57 -2.75 -4.27
CA THR A 177 -21.55 -2.05 -5.11
C THR A 177 -20.85 -1.25 -6.21
N GLY A 178 -21.50 -1.12 -7.36
CA GLY A 178 -20.97 -0.32 -8.47
C GLY A 178 -20.76 1.15 -8.09
N LYS A 179 -21.60 1.68 -7.17
CA LYS A 179 -21.45 3.03 -6.61
C LYS A 179 -20.14 3.18 -5.85
N VAL A 180 -19.89 2.33 -4.85
CA VAL A 180 -18.65 2.38 -4.05
C VAL A 180 -17.42 2.20 -4.95
N PHE A 181 -17.48 1.27 -5.92
CA PHE A 181 -16.41 1.09 -6.89
C PHE A 181 -16.15 2.38 -7.69
N THR A 182 -17.20 2.98 -8.26
CA THR A 182 -17.06 4.17 -9.12
C THR A 182 -16.54 5.36 -8.34
N GLU A 183 -17.02 5.57 -7.11
CA GLU A 183 -16.54 6.63 -6.22
C GLU A 183 -15.02 6.49 -5.99
N MET A 184 -14.57 5.33 -5.51
CA MET A 184 -13.15 5.08 -5.24
C MET A 184 -12.28 5.09 -6.50
N TRP A 185 -12.79 4.58 -7.63
CA TRP A 185 -12.05 4.55 -8.88
C TRP A 185 -11.86 5.95 -9.48
N SER A 186 -12.88 6.81 -9.36
CA SER A 186 -12.83 8.17 -9.89
C SER A 186 -11.71 9.00 -9.24
N GLU A 187 -11.57 8.92 -7.92
CA GLU A 187 -10.48 9.54 -7.15
C GLU A 187 -9.09 9.06 -7.62
N CYS A 188 -8.98 7.77 -7.98
CA CYS A 188 -7.71 7.20 -8.43
C CYS A 188 -7.35 7.57 -9.88
N ALA A 189 -8.34 7.88 -10.71
CA ALA A 189 -8.19 8.12 -12.15
C ALA A 189 -7.95 9.59 -12.51
N GLN A 190 -8.24 10.54 -11.62
CA GLN A 190 -8.29 11.99 -11.93
C GLN A 190 -6.92 12.72 -11.99
N GLU A 191 -5.79 12.10 -11.66
CA GLU A 191 -4.49 12.79 -11.64
C GLU A 191 -3.71 12.73 -12.96
N ARG A 192 -4.22 13.30 -14.06
CA ARG A 192 -3.47 13.29 -15.33
C ARG A 192 -3.37 14.59 -16.15
N GLU A 193 -3.62 15.78 -15.59
CA GLU A 193 -3.59 17.02 -16.40
C GLU A 193 -2.58 18.12 -16.04
N ASP A 194 -1.84 18.07 -14.92
CA ASP A 194 -0.98 19.21 -14.54
C ASP A 194 0.51 19.14 -14.97
N ASP A 195 0.97 18.06 -15.62
CA ASP A 195 2.40 17.86 -15.96
C ASP A 195 2.72 18.06 -17.47
N ILE A 196 2.06 18.99 -18.17
CA ILE A 196 2.55 19.49 -19.47
C ILE A 196 2.92 20.97 -19.34
N HIS A 197 4.15 21.23 -18.89
CA HIS A 197 4.86 22.47 -19.17
C HIS A 197 5.89 22.21 -20.27
N PRO A 198 5.77 22.79 -21.48
CA PRO A 198 6.85 22.77 -22.45
C PRO A 198 7.86 23.86 -22.06
N GLY A 199 8.78 23.51 -21.15
CA GLY A 199 10.01 24.25 -20.95
C GLY A 199 11.03 23.86 -22.01
N GLY A 200 11.03 24.57 -23.14
CA GLY A 200 11.99 24.35 -24.23
C GLY A 200 12.33 25.68 -24.90
N GLY A 201 13.25 26.42 -24.30
CA GLY A 201 13.86 27.61 -24.91
C GLY A 201 14.59 27.25 -26.20
N GLY A 202 14.19 27.90 -27.29
CA GLY A 202 14.91 27.93 -28.55
C GLY A 202 15.23 29.37 -28.90
N THR A 203 16.40 29.83 -28.47
CA THR A 203 17.09 30.98 -29.05
C THR A 203 17.38 30.69 -30.52
N SER A 204 16.78 31.46 -31.43
CA SER A 204 17.20 31.50 -32.83
C SER A 204 17.40 32.95 -33.27
N CYS A 205 18.68 33.33 -33.25
CA CYS A 205 19.39 34.15 -34.21
C CYS A 205 18.64 35.32 -34.86
N GLY A 206 19.05 36.54 -34.50
CA GLY A 206 18.72 37.76 -35.22
C GLY A 206 19.19 37.69 -36.68
N MET A 207 18.29 38.07 -37.57
CA MET A 207 18.61 38.37 -38.96
C MET A 207 19.27 39.74 -39.02
N SER A 208 20.57 39.77 -39.30
CA SER A 208 21.24 40.96 -39.81
C SER A 208 20.89 41.10 -41.29
N HIS A 209 20.17 42.15 -41.64
CA HIS A 209 20.07 42.61 -43.03
C HIS A 209 21.36 43.34 -43.39
N ASP A 210 22.23 42.69 -44.16
CA ASP A 210 23.28 43.35 -44.91
C ASP A 210 22.63 44.03 -46.13
N ASN A 211 22.49 45.35 -46.05
CA ASN A 211 22.22 46.22 -47.18
C ASN A 211 23.57 46.73 -47.68
N ASP A 212 24.12 46.11 -48.72
CA ASP A 212 25.29 46.63 -49.42
C ASP A 212 25.02 46.65 -50.93
N THR A 213 24.50 47.78 -51.39
CA THR A 213 24.50 48.17 -52.81
C THR A 213 24.99 49.61 -52.91
N GLY A 214 26.30 49.74 -53.04
CA GLY A 214 27.01 50.92 -53.55
C GLY A 214 27.45 50.72 -55.02
N PRO A 215 27.86 51.79 -55.72
CA PRO A 215 27.15 52.23 -56.91
C PRO A 215 27.81 51.89 -58.25
N ASN A 216 26.96 51.83 -59.28
CA ASN A 216 27.32 51.93 -60.70
C ASN A 216 28.12 53.23 -60.96
N GLY A 217 29.35 53.08 -61.43
CA GLY A 217 30.13 54.13 -62.06
C GLY A 217 30.20 53.90 -63.57
N MET A 218 29.61 54.83 -64.31
CA MET A 218 30.01 55.26 -65.65
C MET A 218 30.11 56.78 -65.60
#